data_AF-A0A3M1G220-F1
#
_entry.id   AF-A0A3M1G220-F1
#
_cell.length_a   1.000
_cell.length_b   1.000
_cell.length_c   1.000
_cell.angle_alpha   90.00
_cell.angle_beta   90.00
_cell.angle_gamma   90.00
#
_symmetry.space_group_name_H-M   'P 1'
#
loop_
_entity.id
_entity.type
_entity.pdbx_description
1 polymer ?
#
loop_
_entity_poly.entity_id
_entity_poly.type
_entity_poly.pdbx_seq_one_letter_code
_entity_poly.pdbx_strand_id
1 'polypeptide(L)'
;AQWYATLGNNYLIREPFKAEALYREALRHCPQSVNLLYNLSLALYQQGRFKQAVEVLKRVMDKEPEDTSLQRLYAYMLVDGNIDINKGRSIAKDLLEKDPSDSIAKSIVVLAVTKALPIDISLEEEPEKGTKEPSTHGAKALYDVDADVPRLGIVNKDAVAVVIGNKNYRHRDIPPVEYAINDAMAVKRYLINVLGYREGNIIYVTDASKAQFESIFGTAADYRGKLYNYLRRGRSDIFIYYSGHGAPDLKTRTAYFVPVDADPEAIALTGYPLKLLYDNVAKISRAMKVPNVFIVIDACFSGATEKGMILKNVSPVSIKVKNPLVRLKNAVVITSAKGTEVSSWYPEQGHSLFTYFFLKALRDEVKRKKKVITAWDIYRQVADRSNGVPYWARRLYGRSQSPMIMGDKNRPILKLTKR
;
A
#
# COMPACT_ATOMS: atom_id res chain seq x y z
N ALA A 1 21.76 9.79 30.11
CA ALA A 1 21.64 8.50 29.40
C ALA A 1 20.22 7.91 29.48
N GLN A 2 19.70 7.61 30.68
CA GLN A 2 18.42 6.91 30.86
C GLN A 2 17.21 7.63 30.21
N TRP A 3 17.10 8.95 30.38
CA TRP A 3 16.02 9.74 29.78
C TRP A 3 15.99 9.65 28.25
N TYR A 4 17.15 9.79 27.60
CA TYR A 4 17.28 9.64 26.14
C TYR A 4 16.96 8.22 25.67
N ALA A 5 17.31 7.20 26.46
CA ALA A 5 17.00 5.80 26.17
C ALA A 5 15.48 5.54 26.18
N THR A 6 14.79 5.99 27.24
CA THR A 6 13.34 5.87 27.38
C THR A 6 12.61 6.62 26.27
N LEU A 7 13.07 7.83 25.94
CA LEU A 7 12.48 8.61 24.85
C LEU A 7 12.73 7.95 23.49
N GLY A 8 13.93 7.40 23.26
CA GLY A 8 14.26 6.65 22.04
C GLY A 8 13.35 5.43 21.83
N ASN A 9 13.05 4.68 22.89
CA ASN A 9 12.16 3.53 22.83
C ASN A 9 10.73 3.90 22.37
N ASN A 10 10.24 5.08 22.77
CA ASN A 10 8.93 5.58 22.34
C ASN A 10 8.88 5.90 20.83
N TYR A 11 10.01 6.30 20.25
CA TYR A 11 10.13 6.62 18.83
C TYR A 11 10.54 5.43 17.96
N LEU A 12 11.07 4.34 18.54
CA LEU A 12 11.69 3.25 17.80
C LEU A 12 10.82 2.75 16.63
N ILE A 13 9.52 2.56 16.85
CA ILE A 13 8.58 2.01 15.85
C ILE A 13 7.97 3.10 14.95
N ARG A 14 7.77 4.33 15.48
CA ARG A 14 7.01 5.39 14.78
C ARG A 14 7.91 6.31 13.96
N GLU A 15 9.11 6.60 14.46
CA GLU A 15 10.06 7.55 13.92
C GLU A 15 11.50 7.06 14.18
N PRO A 16 11.95 6.00 13.47
CA PRO A 16 13.21 5.34 13.78
C PRO A 16 14.44 6.25 13.61
N PHE A 17 14.34 7.32 12.81
CA PHE A 17 15.36 8.37 12.70
C PHE A 17 15.52 9.18 14.00
N LYS A 18 14.42 9.52 14.66
CA LYS A 18 14.46 10.20 15.98
C LYS A 18 14.98 9.27 17.05
N ALA A 19 14.55 8.00 17.02
CA ALA A 19 15.04 6.98 17.94
C ALA A 19 16.56 6.79 17.83
N GLU A 20 17.10 6.68 16.60
CA GLU A 20 18.55 6.62 16.38
C GLU A 20 19.28 7.82 16.98
N ALA A 21 18.81 9.06 16.71
CA ALA A 21 19.45 10.26 17.23
C ALA A 21 19.53 10.22 18.78
N LEU A 22 18.42 9.84 19.43
CA LEU A 22 18.35 9.72 20.88
C LEU A 22 19.24 8.61 21.44
N TYR A 23 19.34 7.46 20.76
CA TYR A 23 20.25 6.39 21.18
C TYR A 23 21.72 6.78 20.99
N ARG A 24 22.07 7.46 19.90
CA ARG A 24 23.43 7.96 19.70
C ARG A 24 23.83 8.98 20.76
N GLU A 25 22.91 9.87 21.16
CA GLU A 25 23.13 10.77 22.30
C GLU A 25 23.30 10.01 23.62
N ALA A 26 22.43 9.03 23.90
CA ALA A 26 22.55 8.18 25.09
C ALA A 26 23.89 7.43 25.15
N LEU A 27 24.36 6.93 23.99
CA LEU A 27 25.63 6.22 23.84
C LEU A 27 26.86 7.12 24.01
N ARG A 28 26.77 8.45 23.88
CA ARG A 28 27.90 9.34 24.24
C ARG A 28 28.23 9.26 25.74
N HIS A 29 27.21 9.06 26.56
CA HIS A 29 27.34 8.92 28.01
C HIS A 29 27.60 7.48 28.45
N CYS A 30 27.07 6.50 27.71
CA CYS A 30 27.24 5.08 28.02
C CYS A 30 27.65 4.27 26.77
N PRO A 31 28.89 4.42 26.24
CA PRO A 31 29.29 3.92 24.91
C PRO A 31 29.25 2.41 24.73
N GLN A 32 29.25 1.67 25.84
CA GLN A 32 29.33 0.22 25.89
C GLN A 32 28.04 -0.45 26.37
N SER A 33 26.95 0.31 26.55
CA SER A 33 25.67 -0.23 27.00
C SER A 33 25.07 -1.20 25.98
N VAL A 34 24.92 -2.46 26.38
CA VAL A 34 24.35 -3.54 25.56
C VAL A 34 22.94 -3.18 25.07
N ASN A 35 22.07 -2.76 25.99
CA ASN A 35 20.69 -2.36 25.66
C ASN A 35 20.60 -1.21 24.66
N LEU A 36 21.46 -0.20 24.79
CA LEU A 36 21.47 0.95 23.87
C LEU A 36 22.00 0.56 22.49
N LEU A 37 23.02 -0.28 22.43
CA LEU A 37 23.55 -0.80 21.16
C LEU A 37 22.51 -1.69 20.48
N TYR A 38 21.83 -2.55 21.24
CA TYR A 38 20.74 -3.39 20.74
C TYR A 38 19.61 -2.53 20.14
N ASN A 39 19.12 -1.53 20.87
CA ASN A 39 18.04 -0.66 20.37
C ASN A 39 18.48 0.21 19.18
N LEU A 40 19.75 0.66 19.16
CA LEU A 40 20.32 1.35 18.01
C LEU A 40 20.36 0.42 16.78
N SER A 41 20.73 -0.85 16.95
CA SER A 41 20.74 -1.83 15.86
C SER A 41 19.35 -2.01 15.25
N LEU A 42 18.30 -2.08 16.09
CA LEU A 42 16.91 -2.16 15.64
C LEU A 42 16.46 -0.90 14.91
N ALA A 43 16.81 0.29 15.43
CA ALA A 43 16.48 1.56 14.78
C ALA A 43 17.13 1.68 13.39
N LEU A 44 18.41 1.31 13.27
CA LEU A 44 19.13 1.28 12.00
C LEU A 44 18.51 0.27 11.04
N TYR A 45 18.13 -0.90 11.54
CA TYR A 45 17.49 -1.94 10.74
C TYR A 45 16.14 -1.48 10.17
N GLN A 46 15.30 -0.82 10.98
CA GLN A 46 14.00 -0.26 10.54
C GLN A 46 14.14 0.85 9.49
N GLN A 47 15.26 1.57 9.48
CA GLN A 47 15.59 2.55 8.45
C GLN A 47 16.13 1.91 7.15
N GLY A 48 16.30 0.58 7.11
CA GLY A 48 16.93 -0.13 6.00
C GLY A 48 18.46 -0.03 5.97
N ARG A 49 19.11 0.45 7.05
CA ARG A 49 20.58 0.58 7.16
C ARG A 49 21.20 -0.73 7.65
N PHE A 50 20.95 -1.82 6.91
CA PHE A 50 21.24 -3.20 7.32
C PHE A 50 22.69 -3.47 7.71
N LYS A 51 23.67 -3.00 6.92
CA LYS A 51 25.10 -3.16 7.25
C LYS A 51 25.45 -2.60 8.63
N GLN A 52 25.00 -1.38 8.90
CA GLN A 52 25.28 -0.70 10.17
C GLN A 52 24.51 -1.34 11.32
N ALA A 53 23.27 -1.78 11.08
CA ALA A 53 22.48 -2.52 12.07
C ALA A 53 23.19 -3.80 12.50
N VAL A 54 23.65 -4.61 11.53
CA VAL A 54 24.38 -5.86 11.76
C VAL A 54 25.70 -5.59 12.48
N GLU A 55 26.44 -4.56 12.09
CA GLU A 55 27.71 -4.21 12.73
C GLU A 55 27.53 -3.78 14.19
N VAL A 56 26.48 -2.99 14.48
CA VAL A 56 26.13 -2.60 15.84
C VAL A 56 25.63 -3.80 16.64
N LEU A 57 24.80 -4.67 16.06
CA LEU A 57 24.30 -5.88 16.72
C LEU A 57 25.42 -6.90 16.96
N LYS A 58 26.41 -6.98 16.08
CA LYS A 58 27.59 -7.83 16.28
C LYS A 58 28.34 -7.44 17.56
N ARG A 59 28.50 -6.14 17.84
CA ARG A 59 29.12 -5.66 19.09
C ARG A 59 28.34 -6.05 20.36
N VAL A 60 27.02 -6.26 20.23
CA VAL A 60 26.19 -6.80 21.31
C VAL A 60 26.42 -8.29 21.45
N MET A 61 26.37 -9.03 20.34
CA MET A 61 26.60 -10.48 20.30
C MET A 61 28.02 -10.88 20.75
N ASP A 62 29.04 -10.08 20.46
CA ASP A 62 30.43 -10.33 20.90
C ASP A 62 30.57 -10.29 22.44
N LYS A 63 29.63 -9.63 23.15
CA LYS A 63 29.58 -9.58 24.62
C LYS A 63 28.73 -10.69 25.23
N GLU A 64 27.71 -11.13 24.49
CA GLU A 64 26.75 -12.15 24.92
C GLU A 64 26.66 -13.26 23.86
N PRO A 65 27.77 -13.99 23.60
CA PRO A 65 27.86 -14.91 22.47
C PRO A 65 26.95 -16.13 22.59
N GLU A 66 26.52 -16.48 23.81
CA GLU A 66 25.66 -17.63 24.08
C GLU A 66 24.16 -17.29 24.09
N ASP A 67 23.76 -16.03 23.87
CA ASP A 67 22.35 -15.66 23.81
C ASP A 67 21.73 -16.09 22.47
N THR A 68 21.00 -17.20 22.50
CA THR A 68 20.24 -17.76 21.38
C THR A 68 19.31 -16.73 20.71
N SER A 69 18.71 -15.81 21.47
CA SER A 69 17.82 -14.78 20.90
C SER A 69 18.60 -13.74 20.11
N LEU A 70 19.79 -13.35 20.59
CA LEU A 70 20.70 -12.48 19.83
C LEU A 70 21.26 -13.17 18.59
N GLN A 71 21.62 -14.46 18.69
CA GLN A 71 22.06 -15.26 17.55
C GLN A 71 20.96 -15.35 16.47
N ARG A 72 19.69 -15.59 16.86
CA ARG A 72 18.54 -15.57 15.93
C ARG A 72 18.37 -14.22 15.27
N LEU A 73 18.38 -13.13 16.05
CA LEU A 73 18.20 -11.79 15.50
C LEU A 73 19.34 -11.43 14.54
N TYR A 74 20.59 -11.76 14.89
CA TYR A 74 21.75 -11.52 14.06
C TYR A 74 21.70 -12.33 12.76
N ALA A 75 21.38 -13.62 12.84
CA ALA A 75 21.17 -14.49 11.68
C ALA A 75 20.05 -13.96 10.77
N TYR A 76 18.93 -13.54 11.35
CA TYR A 76 17.83 -12.93 10.61
C TYR A 76 18.27 -11.63 9.91
N MET A 77 18.94 -10.71 10.60
CA MET A 77 19.40 -9.45 9.99
C MET A 77 20.42 -9.67 8.88
N LEU A 78 21.29 -10.69 9.00
CA LEU A 78 22.24 -11.07 7.95
C LEU A 78 21.53 -11.54 6.68
N VAL A 79 20.50 -12.37 6.82
CA VAL A 79 19.74 -12.94 5.70
C VAL A 79 18.76 -11.92 5.12
N ASP A 80 17.96 -11.28 5.97
CA ASP A 80 16.96 -10.31 5.54
C ASP A 80 17.60 -9.07 4.93
N GLY A 81 18.67 -8.56 5.55
CA GLY A 81 19.44 -7.44 5.03
C GLY A 81 20.32 -7.74 3.81
N ASN A 82 20.34 -9.00 3.35
CA ASN A 82 21.20 -9.48 2.26
C ASN A 82 22.70 -9.16 2.50
N ILE A 83 23.15 -9.29 3.75
CA ILE A 83 24.51 -8.96 4.18
C ILE A 83 25.43 -10.17 4.05
N ASP A 84 25.01 -11.30 4.62
CA ASP A 84 25.75 -12.57 4.55
C ASP A 84 24.74 -13.72 4.75
N ILE A 85 24.02 -14.06 3.68
CA ILE A 85 22.97 -15.09 3.70
C ILE A 85 23.54 -16.43 4.18
N ASN A 86 24.74 -16.78 3.71
CA ASN A 86 25.36 -18.07 4.05
C ASN A 86 25.69 -18.15 5.53
N LYS A 87 26.27 -17.08 6.09
CA LYS A 87 26.55 -17.02 7.53
C LYS A 87 25.28 -17.03 8.37
N GLY A 88 24.27 -16.23 8.00
CA GLY A 88 23.00 -16.23 8.74
C GLY A 88 22.29 -17.60 8.66
N ARG A 89 22.36 -18.29 7.51
CA ARG A 89 21.89 -19.67 7.36
C ARG A 89 22.67 -20.65 8.23
N SER A 90 23.99 -20.52 8.29
CA SER A 90 24.84 -21.38 9.13
C SER A 90 24.46 -21.23 10.60
N ILE A 91 24.40 -20.00 11.11
CA ILE A 91 24.00 -19.73 12.50
C ILE A 91 22.63 -20.33 12.79
N ALA A 92 21.66 -20.15 11.88
CA ALA A 92 20.32 -20.72 12.06
C ALA A 92 20.31 -22.27 12.03
N LYS A 93 21.21 -22.91 11.28
CA LYS A 93 21.38 -24.36 11.30
C LYS A 93 22.00 -24.84 12.61
N ASP A 94 23.05 -24.18 13.09
CA ASP A 94 23.71 -24.51 14.38
C ASP A 94 22.71 -24.42 15.54
N LEU A 95 21.80 -23.43 15.49
CA LEU A 95 20.69 -23.31 16.44
C LEU A 95 19.71 -24.48 16.37
N LEU A 96 19.40 -24.99 15.17
CA LEU A 96 18.51 -26.13 14.99
C LEU A 96 19.13 -27.48 15.38
N GLU A 97 20.46 -27.58 15.34
CA GLU A 97 21.16 -28.75 15.88
C GLU A 97 21.04 -28.81 17.40
N LYS A 98 21.08 -27.65 18.07
CA LYS A 98 20.88 -27.53 19.53
C LYS A 98 19.42 -27.68 19.93
N ASP A 99 18.51 -27.08 19.18
CA ASP A 99 17.05 -27.17 19.39
C ASP A 99 16.32 -27.37 18.06
N PRO A 100 16.03 -28.63 17.67
CA PRO A 100 15.29 -28.94 16.45
C PRO A 100 13.85 -28.40 16.44
N SER A 101 13.32 -27.94 17.59
CA SER A 101 11.98 -27.38 17.70
C SER A 101 11.91 -25.87 17.47
N ASP A 102 13.07 -25.17 17.40
CA ASP A 102 13.14 -23.72 17.20
C ASP A 102 12.49 -23.29 15.87
N SER A 103 11.26 -22.79 15.96
CA SER A 103 10.47 -22.39 14.80
C SER A 103 11.04 -21.15 14.10
N ILE A 104 11.70 -20.26 14.83
CA ILE A 104 12.28 -19.03 14.30
C ILE A 104 13.53 -19.37 13.49
N ALA A 105 14.40 -20.23 14.02
CA ALA A 105 15.58 -20.70 13.29
C ALA A 105 15.20 -21.44 12.00
N LYS A 106 14.13 -22.26 12.01
CA LYS A 106 13.55 -22.87 10.79
C LYS A 106 13.15 -21.81 9.76
N SER A 107 12.43 -20.77 10.18
CA SER A 107 12.02 -19.69 9.29
C SER A 107 13.21 -18.93 8.69
N ILE A 108 14.29 -18.73 9.46
CA ILE A 108 15.52 -18.09 8.96
C ILE A 108 16.22 -18.96 7.91
N VAL A 109 16.30 -20.28 8.13
CA VAL A 109 16.85 -21.22 7.13
C VAL A 109 16.03 -21.20 5.84
N VAL A 110 14.69 -21.22 5.95
CA VAL A 110 13.80 -21.10 4.78
C VAL A 110 14.03 -19.79 4.06
N LEU A 111 14.07 -18.66 4.78
CA LEU A 111 14.35 -17.34 4.21
C LEU A 111 15.72 -17.27 3.51
N ALA A 112 16.74 -17.91 4.08
CA ALA A 112 18.06 -17.97 3.48
C ALA A 112 18.10 -18.82 2.21
N VAL A 113 17.38 -19.95 2.20
CA VAL A 113 17.25 -20.81 1.01
C VAL A 113 16.49 -20.07 -0.08
N THR A 114 15.37 -19.43 0.22
CA THR A 114 14.58 -18.71 -0.81
C THR A 114 15.35 -17.55 -1.42
N LYS A 115 16.18 -16.85 -0.63
CA LYS A 115 17.07 -15.79 -1.14
C LYS A 115 18.28 -16.31 -1.90
N ALA A 116 18.72 -17.54 -1.63
CA ALA A 116 19.83 -18.19 -2.33
C ALA A 116 19.38 -18.92 -3.62
N LEU A 117 18.08 -19.04 -3.87
CA LEU A 117 17.56 -19.57 -5.13
C LEU A 117 17.61 -18.47 -6.21
N PRO A 118 18.35 -18.67 -7.31
CA PRO A 118 18.15 -17.86 -8.51
C PRO A 118 16.77 -18.20 -9.07
N ILE A 119 15.89 -17.20 -9.22
CA ILE A 119 14.70 -17.34 -10.06
C ILE A 119 15.17 -17.13 -11.48
N ASP A 120 15.37 -18.21 -12.23
CA ASP A 120 15.50 -18.14 -13.68
C ASP A 120 14.68 -19.26 -14.36
N ILE A 121 13.87 -18.87 -15.34
CA ILE A 121 13.07 -19.76 -16.18
C ILE A 121 13.82 -19.85 -17.51
N SER A 122 14.73 -20.83 -17.64
CA SER A 122 14.93 -21.70 -18.83
C SER A 122 16.35 -22.30 -18.92
N LEU A 123 16.40 -23.63 -18.93
CA LEU A 123 17.27 -24.57 -19.67
C LEU A 123 18.79 -24.32 -19.80
N GLU A 124 19.54 -25.20 -19.12
CA GLU A 124 20.82 -25.87 -19.44
C GLU A 124 22.16 -25.10 -19.62
N GLU A 125 23.09 -25.52 -18.73
CA GLU A 125 24.55 -25.72 -18.81
C GLU A 125 25.57 -24.56 -18.65
N GLU A 126 26.51 -24.82 -17.72
CA GLU A 126 27.72 -24.09 -17.26
C GLU A 126 28.89 -24.05 -18.30
N PRO A 127 30.10 -23.48 -18.04
CA PRO A 127 30.61 -22.74 -16.86
C PRO A 127 31.38 -21.41 -17.14
N GLU A 128 31.68 -20.77 -16.00
CA GLU A 128 32.48 -19.57 -15.67
C GLU A 128 33.68 -19.14 -16.57
N LYS A 129 33.87 -17.81 -16.69
CA LYS A 129 34.93 -17.03 -16.00
C LYS A 129 35.05 -15.60 -16.53
N GLY A 130 35.28 -14.64 -15.62
CA GLY A 130 35.90 -13.36 -15.96
C GLY A 130 35.22 -12.13 -15.35
N THR A 131 35.63 -11.79 -14.14
CA THR A 131 35.32 -10.54 -13.46
C THR A 131 35.94 -9.33 -14.16
N LYS A 132 35.12 -8.32 -14.49
CA LYS A 132 35.44 -6.90 -14.32
C LYS A 132 34.16 -6.15 -13.95
N GLU A 133 34.20 -5.44 -12.83
CA GLU A 133 33.14 -4.54 -12.39
C GLU A 133 32.77 -3.53 -13.49
N PRO A 134 31.51 -3.09 -13.50
CA PRO A 134 31.30 -1.66 -13.50
C PRO A 134 30.45 -1.26 -12.30
N SER A 135 31.04 -0.34 -11.53
CA SER A 135 30.33 0.69 -10.78
C SER A 135 29.08 1.17 -11.52
N THR A 136 27.94 1.23 -10.82
CA THR A 136 27.06 2.40 -10.72
C THR A 136 25.76 2.02 -9.99
N HIS A 137 25.41 2.78 -8.95
CA HIS A 137 24.06 3.02 -8.44
C HIS A 137 22.94 2.08 -8.96
N GLY A 138 22.68 0.96 -8.27
CA GLY A 138 21.66 -0.03 -8.64
C GLY A 138 20.43 0.02 -7.75
N ALA A 139 19.26 0.21 -8.35
CA ALA A 139 17.96 0.43 -7.73
C ALA A 139 17.50 -0.68 -6.78
N LYS A 140 16.77 -0.28 -5.71
CA LYS A 140 15.83 -1.14 -4.98
C LYS A 140 15.03 -1.95 -6.01
N ALA A 141 14.98 -3.28 -5.89
CA ALA A 141 14.10 -4.08 -6.74
C ALA A 141 12.67 -3.55 -6.55
N LEU A 142 12.13 -2.93 -7.60
CA LEU A 142 10.77 -2.42 -7.62
C LEU A 142 9.82 -3.62 -7.65
N TYR A 143 8.71 -3.57 -6.91
CA TYR A 143 7.64 -4.57 -7.01
C TYR A 143 7.14 -4.66 -8.46
N ASP A 144 6.51 -5.77 -8.90
CA ASP A 144 6.23 -6.02 -10.32
C ASP A 144 5.60 -4.81 -11.04
N VAL A 145 4.45 -4.34 -10.54
CA VAL A 145 3.73 -3.19 -11.12
C VAL A 145 4.44 -1.85 -10.92
N ASP A 146 5.45 -1.80 -10.05
CA ASP A 146 6.29 -0.62 -9.81
C ASP A 146 7.54 -0.56 -10.69
N ALA A 147 8.06 -1.70 -11.16
CA ALA A 147 9.31 -1.81 -11.91
C ALA A 147 9.16 -1.26 -13.33
N ASP A 148 8.12 -1.72 -14.02
CA ASP A 148 7.89 -1.47 -15.44
C ASP A 148 6.64 -0.64 -15.69
N VAL A 149 6.52 0.52 -15.01
CA VAL A 149 5.41 1.45 -15.27
C VAL A 149 5.56 2.02 -16.69
N PRO A 150 4.63 1.73 -17.63
CA PRO A 150 4.77 2.18 -19.02
C PRO A 150 4.79 3.71 -19.11
N ARG A 151 5.60 4.25 -20.02
CA ARG A 151 5.58 5.68 -20.37
C ARG A 151 5.09 5.83 -21.80
N LEU A 152 3.90 6.40 -21.97
CA LEU A 152 3.24 6.46 -23.28
C LEU A 152 3.40 7.79 -24.01
N GLY A 153 3.97 8.82 -23.35
CA GLY A 153 4.09 10.16 -23.92
C GLY A 153 2.74 10.84 -24.21
N ILE A 154 1.64 10.28 -23.69
CA ILE A 154 0.30 10.86 -23.81
C ILE A 154 0.24 12.09 -22.91
N VAL A 155 -0.45 13.14 -23.36
CA VAL A 155 -0.64 14.37 -22.59
C VAL A 155 -2.13 14.61 -22.38
N ASN A 156 -2.60 14.39 -21.14
CA ASN A 156 -3.92 14.80 -20.67
C ASN A 156 -3.78 15.94 -19.67
N LYS A 157 -3.35 17.10 -20.17
CA LYS A 157 -2.95 18.26 -19.35
C LYS A 157 -4.06 18.90 -18.52
N ASP A 158 -5.31 18.66 -18.87
CA ASP A 158 -6.47 19.26 -18.22
C ASP A 158 -7.13 18.27 -17.23
N ALA A 159 -6.79 16.98 -17.27
CA ALA A 159 -7.36 16.02 -16.33
C ALA A 159 -6.89 16.29 -14.90
N VAL A 160 -7.80 16.02 -13.96
CA VAL A 160 -7.60 16.24 -12.52
C VAL A 160 -7.81 14.92 -11.80
N ALA A 161 -6.91 14.61 -10.87
CA ALA A 161 -7.02 13.43 -10.04
C ALA A 161 -7.05 13.78 -8.56
N VAL A 162 -7.75 12.96 -7.77
CA VAL A 162 -7.62 12.89 -6.32
C VAL A 162 -7.14 11.50 -5.97
N VAL A 163 -6.03 11.39 -5.24
CA VAL A 163 -5.43 10.11 -4.87
C VAL A 163 -5.16 10.15 -3.37
N ILE A 164 -5.90 9.33 -2.62
CA ILE A 164 -5.84 9.28 -1.17
C ILE A 164 -5.38 7.88 -0.72
N GLY A 165 -4.37 7.83 0.14
CA GLY A 165 -3.91 6.61 0.81
C GLY A 165 -3.87 6.80 2.32
N ASN A 166 -4.79 6.16 3.06
CA ASN A 166 -4.87 6.27 4.52
C ASN A 166 -4.34 4.99 5.18
N LYS A 167 -3.12 5.09 5.73
CA LYS A 167 -2.43 4.00 6.44
C LYS A 167 -2.45 4.22 7.96
N ASN A 168 -2.06 5.39 8.44
CA ASN A 168 -1.73 5.64 9.84
C ASN A 168 -2.89 6.32 10.57
N TYR A 169 -3.80 5.52 11.13
CA TYR A 169 -4.94 6.03 11.90
C TYR A 169 -4.49 6.41 13.32
N ARG A 170 -4.95 7.58 13.78
CA ARG A 170 -4.62 8.12 15.11
C ARG A 170 -5.31 7.34 16.22
N HIS A 171 -6.52 6.87 15.96
CA HIS A 171 -7.30 6.11 16.92
C HIS A 171 -6.76 4.68 17.04
N ARG A 172 -6.38 4.28 18.25
CA ARG A 172 -5.72 2.98 18.54
C ARG A 172 -6.52 1.76 18.10
N ASP A 173 -7.84 1.88 18.06
CA ASP A 173 -8.74 0.78 17.70
C ASP A 173 -8.96 0.66 16.18
N ILE A 174 -8.42 1.59 15.40
CA ILE A 174 -8.41 1.49 13.95
C ILE A 174 -7.03 0.97 13.51
N PRO A 175 -6.92 -0.27 13.01
CA PRO A 175 -5.63 -0.84 12.63
C PRO A 175 -5.04 -0.12 11.40
N PRO A 176 -3.71 -0.11 11.21
CA PRO A 176 -3.12 0.49 10.03
C PRO A 176 -3.42 -0.31 8.76
N VAL A 177 -3.52 0.39 7.62
CA VAL A 177 -3.65 -0.21 6.28
C VAL A 177 -2.29 -0.24 5.60
N GLU A 178 -1.60 -1.37 5.69
CA GLU A 178 -0.15 -1.48 5.48
C GLU A 178 0.35 -0.89 4.15
N TYR A 179 -0.40 -1.13 3.08
CA TYR A 179 -0.01 -0.77 1.71
C TYR A 179 -0.70 0.47 1.14
N ALA A 180 -1.59 1.14 1.90
CA ALA A 180 -2.42 2.23 1.35
C ALA A 180 -1.60 3.40 0.76
N ILE A 181 -0.47 3.75 1.38
CA ILE A 181 0.43 4.79 0.87
C ILE A 181 1.17 4.31 -0.40
N ASN A 182 1.62 3.05 -0.43
CA ASN A 182 2.31 2.51 -1.60
C ASN A 182 1.35 2.39 -2.80
N ASP A 183 0.14 1.93 -2.56
CA ASP A 183 -0.94 1.87 -3.52
C ASP A 183 -1.23 3.25 -4.14
N ALA A 184 -1.42 4.26 -3.29
CA ALA A 184 -1.67 5.63 -3.72
C ALA A 184 -0.48 6.18 -4.54
N MET A 185 0.76 5.88 -4.12
CA MET A 185 1.96 6.30 -4.85
C MET A 185 2.05 5.64 -6.24
N ALA A 186 1.80 4.33 -6.34
CA ALA A 186 1.82 3.62 -7.61
C ALA A 186 0.72 4.11 -8.55
N VAL A 187 -0.49 4.34 -8.06
CA VAL A 187 -1.58 4.95 -8.84
C VAL A 187 -1.19 6.34 -9.35
N LYS A 188 -0.59 7.19 -8.51
CA LYS A 188 -0.07 8.51 -8.94
C LYS A 188 0.93 8.35 -10.09
N ARG A 189 1.87 7.40 -9.99
CA ARG A 189 2.87 7.13 -11.06
C ARG A 189 2.20 6.72 -12.36
N TYR A 190 1.18 5.85 -12.32
CA TYR A 190 0.44 5.45 -13.52
C TYR A 190 -0.37 6.60 -14.13
N LEU A 191 -1.01 7.44 -13.31
CA LEU A 191 -1.72 8.62 -13.79
C LEU A 191 -0.81 9.55 -14.61
N ILE A 192 0.42 9.74 -14.15
CA ILE A 192 1.42 10.57 -14.85
C ILE A 192 1.95 9.84 -16.09
N ASN A 193 2.49 8.64 -15.93
CA ASN A 193 3.27 7.96 -16.98
C ASN A 193 2.41 7.31 -18.07
N VAL A 194 1.23 6.81 -17.69
CA VAL A 194 0.34 6.03 -18.56
C VAL A 194 -0.83 6.88 -19.05
N LEU A 195 -1.49 7.63 -18.15
CA LEU A 195 -2.65 8.45 -18.52
C LEU A 195 -2.29 9.90 -18.90
N GLY A 196 -1.04 10.33 -18.71
CA GLY A 196 -0.56 11.64 -19.15
C GLY A 196 -1.02 12.82 -18.30
N TYR A 197 -1.39 12.58 -17.05
CA TYR A 197 -1.87 13.63 -16.14
C TYR A 197 -0.70 14.53 -15.74
N ARG A 198 -0.93 15.84 -15.67
CA ARG A 198 0.05 16.76 -15.08
C ARG A 198 0.10 16.55 -13.58
N GLU A 199 1.30 16.43 -13.03
CA GLU A 199 1.48 16.22 -11.59
C GLU A 199 0.80 17.30 -10.74
N GLY A 200 0.86 18.57 -11.16
CA GLY A 200 0.18 19.68 -10.47
C GLY A 200 -1.35 19.58 -10.44
N ASN A 201 -1.97 18.74 -11.27
CA ASN A 201 -3.41 18.48 -11.25
C ASN A 201 -3.78 17.25 -10.40
N ILE A 202 -2.81 16.60 -9.75
CA ILE A 202 -3.05 15.43 -8.90
C ILE A 202 -3.06 15.91 -7.44
N ILE A 203 -4.25 15.93 -6.85
CA ILE A 203 -4.44 16.15 -5.42
C ILE A 203 -4.06 14.84 -4.71
N TYR A 204 -2.79 14.71 -4.35
CA TYR A 204 -2.22 13.55 -3.67
C TYR A 204 -2.17 13.79 -2.15
N VAL A 205 -2.83 12.93 -1.38
CA VAL A 205 -2.87 13.04 0.09
C VAL A 205 -2.65 11.68 0.72
N THR A 206 -1.66 11.59 1.61
CA THR A 206 -1.47 10.45 2.49
C THR A 206 -2.04 10.77 3.87
N ASP A 207 -2.67 9.80 4.51
CA ASP A 207 -3.23 9.94 5.85
C ASP A 207 -4.17 11.15 5.98
N ALA A 208 -5.17 11.20 5.09
CA ALA A 208 -6.14 12.28 5.02
C ALA A 208 -7.08 12.30 6.23
N SER A 209 -7.14 13.46 6.88
CA SER A 209 -8.09 13.82 7.93
C SER A 209 -9.49 14.16 7.38
N LYS A 210 -10.50 14.18 8.23
CA LYS A 210 -11.87 14.55 7.84
C LYS A 210 -11.93 15.94 7.19
N ALA A 211 -11.23 16.90 7.79
CA ALA A 211 -11.14 18.26 7.25
C ALA A 211 -10.52 18.28 5.84
N GLN A 212 -9.54 17.42 5.56
CA GLN A 212 -8.96 17.30 4.22
C GLN A 212 -9.97 16.71 3.23
N PHE A 213 -10.73 15.65 3.59
CA PHE A 213 -11.81 15.12 2.76
C PHE A 213 -12.81 16.22 2.38
N GLU A 214 -13.29 16.98 3.37
CA GLU A 214 -14.25 18.07 3.14
C GLU A 214 -13.64 19.19 2.29
N SER A 215 -12.39 19.56 2.51
CA SER A 215 -11.71 20.57 1.70
C SER A 215 -11.54 20.15 0.23
N ILE A 216 -11.43 18.84 -0.03
CA ILE A 216 -11.19 18.29 -1.37
C ILE A 216 -12.50 18.08 -2.12
N PHE A 217 -13.46 17.40 -1.49
CA PHE A 217 -14.70 16.94 -2.11
C PHE A 217 -15.92 17.79 -1.77
N GLY A 218 -15.78 18.74 -0.86
CA GLY A 218 -16.87 19.56 -0.33
C GLY A 218 -17.64 18.89 0.81
N THR A 219 -18.61 19.62 1.33
CA THR A 219 -19.57 19.18 2.34
C THR A 219 -20.95 18.95 1.71
N ALA A 220 -21.96 18.62 2.52
CA ALA A 220 -23.34 18.57 2.05
C ALA A 220 -23.86 19.95 1.61
N ALA A 221 -23.38 21.02 2.24
CA ALA A 221 -23.79 22.40 1.97
C ALA A 221 -23.06 22.99 0.76
N ASP A 222 -21.78 22.67 0.56
CA ASP A 222 -21.01 23.16 -0.58
C ASP A 222 -20.11 22.07 -1.19
N TYR A 223 -20.39 21.71 -2.44
CA TYR A 223 -19.63 20.70 -3.19
C TYR A 223 -18.35 21.25 -3.84
N ARG A 224 -18.10 22.57 -3.76
CA ARG A 224 -17.02 23.27 -4.48
C ARG A 224 -15.69 23.25 -3.71
N GLY A 225 -15.20 22.05 -3.41
CA GLY A 225 -13.87 21.84 -2.82
C GLY A 225 -12.72 22.01 -3.83
N LYS A 226 -11.50 21.62 -3.43
CA LYS A 226 -10.30 21.66 -4.29
C LYS A 226 -10.50 20.93 -5.62
N LEU A 227 -11.18 19.77 -5.61
CA LEU A 227 -11.49 19.04 -6.84
C LEU A 227 -12.24 19.92 -7.82
N TYR A 228 -13.29 20.63 -7.39
CA TYR A 228 -14.05 21.52 -8.25
C TYR A 228 -13.18 22.65 -8.81
N ASN A 229 -12.37 23.28 -7.94
CA ASN A 229 -11.54 24.44 -8.30
C ASN A 229 -10.45 24.11 -9.33
N TYR A 230 -9.99 22.87 -9.39
CA TYR A 230 -8.94 22.45 -10.32
C TYR A 230 -9.49 22.19 -11.74
N LEU A 231 -10.81 22.05 -11.89
CA LEU A 231 -11.42 21.65 -13.15
C LEU A 231 -11.54 22.82 -14.13
N ARG A 232 -11.26 22.53 -15.40
CA ARG A 232 -11.63 23.36 -16.54
C ARG A 232 -12.93 22.82 -17.14
N ARG A 233 -13.96 23.65 -17.12
CA ARG A 233 -15.30 23.29 -17.61
C ARG A 233 -15.25 22.74 -19.03
N GLY A 234 -15.87 21.57 -19.26
CA GLY A 234 -15.95 20.88 -20.54
C GLY A 234 -14.67 20.18 -20.99
N ARG A 235 -13.57 20.28 -20.23
CA ARG A 235 -12.24 19.80 -20.64
C ARG A 235 -11.64 18.77 -19.70
N SER A 236 -11.78 18.97 -18.39
CA SER A 236 -11.11 18.15 -17.39
C SER A 236 -11.85 16.83 -17.14
N ASP A 237 -11.15 15.72 -17.31
CA ASP A 237 -11.54 14.42 -16.75
C ASP A 237 -11.33 14.41 -15.23
N ILE A 238 -12.08 13.56 -14.52
CA ILE A 238 -11.91 13.29 -13.09
C ILE A 238 -11.46 11.84 -12.90
N PHE A 239 -10.40 11.64 -12.12
CA PHE A 239 -10.00 10.35 -11.58
C PHE A 239 -9.90 10.41 -10.05
N ILE A 240 -10.62 9.56 -9.33
CA ILE A 240 -10.57 9.50 -7.86
C ILE A 240 -10.10 8.10 -7.46
N TYR A 241 -9.07 8.05 -6.64
CA TYR A 241 -8.57 6.84 -6.03
C TYR A 241 -8.54 6.97 -4.51
N TYR A 242 -9.01 5.94 -3.82
CA TYR A 242 -8.91 5.82 -2.37
C TYR A 242 -8.43 4.42 -1.99
N SER A 243 -7.39 4.34 -1.15
CA SER A 243 -7.00 3.13 -0.41
C SER A 243 -7.04 3.43 1.09
N GLY A 244 -7.72 2.58 1.85
CA GLY A 244 -7.86 2.76 3.30
C GLY A 244 -9.07 2.01 3.85
N HIS A 245 -9.49 2.37 5.06
CA HIS A 245 -10.65 1.78 5.70
C HIS A 245 -11.96 2.40 5.22
N GLY A 246 -13.00 1.57 5.18
CA GLY A 246 -14.39 1.99 5.14
C GLY A 246 -15.11 1.44 6.37
N ALA A 247 -16.15 2.12 6.82
CA ALA A 247 -16.93 1.67 7.97
C ALA A 247 -18.43 1.93 7.78
N PRO A 248 -19.28 1.05 8.31
CA PRO A 248 -20.72 1.24 8.38
C PRO A 248 -21.05 2.08 9.63
N ASP A 249 -22.01 3.00 9.51
CA ASP A 249 -22.84 3.32 10.66
C ASP A 249 -23.91 2.24 10.80
N LEU A 250 -23.92 1.54 11.94
CA LEU A 250 -24.85 0.44 12.20
C LEU A 250 -26.30 0.91 12.33
N LYS A 251 -26.52 2.17 12.75
CA LYS A 251 -27.87 2.72 12.95
C LYS A 251 -28.51 3.08 11.62
N THR A 252 -27.84 3.90 10.81
CA THR A 252 -28.39 4.38 9.53
C THR A 252 -28.08 3.45 8.36
N ARG A 253 -27.19 2.46 8.54
CA ARG A 253 -26.61 1.64 7.47
C ARG A 253 -25.96 2.49 6.37
N THR A 254 -25.35 3.60 6.76
CA THR A 254 -24.61 4.49 5.86
C THR A 254 -23.14 4.06 5.82
N ALA A 255 -22.55 4.04 4.62
CA ALA A 255 -21.13 3.75 4.45
C ALA A 255 -20.30 5.04 4.51
N TYR A 256 -19.17 4.98 5.20
CA TYR A 256 -18.23 6.08 5.37
C TYR A 256 -16.83 5.65 4.92
N PHE A 257 -16.12 6.56 4.26
CA PHE A 257 -14.67 6.53 4.30
C PHE A 257 -14.23 6.85 5.73
N VAL A 258 -13.14 6.23 6.17
CA VAL A 258 -12.57 6.46 7.51
C VAL A 258 -11.35 7.38 7.34
N PRO A 259 -11.45 8.66 7.70
CA PRO A 259 -10.29 9.53 7.85
C PRO A 259 -9.33 9.04 8.94
N VAL A 260 -8.06 9.46 8.89
CA VAL A 260 -7.07 9.02 9.90
C VAL A 260 -7.31 9.56 11.30
N ASP A 261 -8.10 10.63 11.43
CA ASP A 261 -8.54 11.22 12.68
C ASP A 261 -9.96 10.80 13.08
N ALA A 262 -10.51 9.76 12.43
CA ALA A 262 -11.83 9.27 12.75
C ALA A 262 -11.87 8.50 14.07
N ASP A 263 -12.96 8.70 14.81
CA ASP A 263 -13.41 7.81 15.88
C ASP A 263 -14.36 6.75 15.29
N PRO A 264 -14.06 5.44 15.44
CA PRO A 264 -14.90 4.38 14.90
C PRO A 264 -16.29 4.29 15.58
N GLU A 265 -16.41 4.64 16.87
CA GLU A 265 -17.68 4.61 17.61
C GLU A 265 -18.60 5.78 17.21
N ALA A 266 -18.01 6.90 16.81
CA ALA A 266 -18.70 8.09 16.33
C ALA A 266 -18.61 8.26 14.80
N ILE A 267 -18.52 7.17 14.03
CA ILE A 267 -18.25 7.23 12.58
C ILE A 267 -19.22 8.09 11.77
N ALA A 268 -20.48 8.21 12.20
CA ALA A 268 -21.46 9.07 11.55
C ALA A 268 -21.08 10.57 11.62
N LEU A 269 -20.31 10.96 12.63
CA LEU A 269 -19.83 12.31 12.89
C LEU A 269 -18.39 12.52 12.39
N THR A 270 -17.54 11.49 12.46
CA THR A 270 -16.09 11.61 12.18
C THR A 270 -15.68 11.03 10.82
N GLY A 271 -16.53 10.22 10.20
CA GLY A 271 -16.36 9.68 8.86
C GLY A 271 -16.75 10.66 7.76
N TYR A 272 -16.31 10.37 6.53
CA TYR A 272 -16.79 11.07 5.33
C TYR A 272 -17.76 10.18 4.54
N PRO A 273 -19.06 10.54 4.42
CA PRO A 273 -20.05 9.64 3.82
C PRO A 273 -19.76 9.30 2.36
N LEU A 274 -19.77 8.01 2.00
CA LEU A 274 -19.57 7.56 0.62
C LEU A 274 -20.65 8.12 -0.32
N LYS A 275 -21.89 8.19 0.16
CA LYS A 275 -22.99 8.80 -0.60
C LYS A 275 -22.73 10.29 -0.87
N LEU A 276 -22.16 11.02 0.09
CA LEU A 276 -21.85 12.44 -0.07
C LEU A 276 -20.79 12.64 -1.17
N LEU A 277 -19.75 11.79 -1.21
CA LEU A 277 -18.80 11.79 -2.32
C LEU A 277 -19.53 11.68 -3.66
N TYR A 278 -20.38 10.66 -3.82
CA TYR A 278 -21.08 10.43 -5.07
C TYR A 278 -22.03 11.57 -5.44
N ASP A 279 -22.77 12.12 -4.48
CA ASP A 279 -23.67 13.25 -4.71
C ASP A 279 -22.88 14.49 -5.16
N ASN A 280 -21.79 14.81 -4.48
CA ASN A 280 -20.96 15.98 -4.80
C ASN A 280 -20.26 15.81 -6.15
N VAL A 281 -19.66 14.66 -6.43
CA VAL A 281 -19.06 14.39 -7.74
C VAL A 281 -20.11 14.45 -8.86
N ALA A 282 -21.34 13.99 -8.62
CA ALA A 282 -22.41 14.13 -9.60
C ALA A 282 -22.81 15.59 -9.85
N LYS A 283 -22.87 16.43 -8.80
CA LYS A 283 -23.10 17.88 -8.93
C LYS A 283 -21.95 18.54 -9.71
N ILE A 284 -20.70 18.26 -9.34
CA ILE A 284 -19.49 18.75 -10.02
C ILE A 284 -19.52 18.35 -11.50
N SER A 285 -19.80 17.07 -11.81
CA SER A 285 -19.82 16.54 -13.17
C SER A 285 -20.78 17.31 -14.07
N ARG A 286 -22.00 17.60 -13.58
CA ARG A 286 -22.98 18.41 -14.32
C ARG A 286 -22.55 19.88 -14.41
N ALA A 287 -22.14 20.48 -13.30
CA ALA A 287 -21.76 21.89 -13.21
C ALA A 287 -20.52 22.23 -14.03
N MET A 288 -19.57 21.29 -14.19
CA MET A 288 -18.34 21.48 -14.95
C MET A 288 -18.36 20.79 -16.31
N LYS A 289 -19.49 20.17 -16.71
CA LYS A 289 -19.60 19.40 -17.97
C LYS A 289 -18.43 18.42 -18.13
N VAL A 290 -18.11 17.67 -17.08
CA VAL A 290 -16.95 16.77 -17.03
C VAL A 290 -17.09 15.68 -18.11
N PRO A 291 -16.09 15.45 -18.97
CA PRO A 291 -16.22 14.44 -20.04
C PRO A 291 -16.23 13.01 -19.51
N ASN A 292 -15.36 12.69 -18.54
CA ASN A 292 -15.25 11.35 -17.97
C ASN A 292 -14.98 11.41 -16.45
N VAL A 293 -15.64 10.54 -15.68
CA VAL A 293 -15.46 10.37 -14.24
C VAL A 293 -15.11 8.92 -13.95
N PHE A 294 -13.95 8.69 -13.35
CA PHE A 294 -13.51 7.37 -12.88
C PHE A 294 -13.30 7.42 -11.37
N ILE A 295 -13.90 6.49 -10.65
CA ILE A 295 -13.70 6.33 -9.21
C ILE A 295 -13.26 4.89 -8.94
N VAL A 296 -12.13 4.73 -8.27
CA VAL A 296 -11.54 3.45 -7.89
C VAL A 296 -11.38 3.45 -6.38
N ILE A 297 -12.07 2.53 -5.70
CA ILE A 297 -12.11 2.48 -4.23
C ILE A 297 -11.58 1.13 -3.76
N ASP A 298 -10.48 1.17 -3.05
CA ASP A 298 -9.92 0.04 -2.34
C ASP A 298 -10.20 0.13 -0.83
N ALA A 299 -11.41 -0.28 -0.44
CA ALA A 299 -11.87 -0.26 0.93
C ALA A 299 -13.05 -1.21 1.14
N CYS A 300 -13.16 -1.78 2.33
CA CYS A 300 -14.35 -2.52 2.77
C CYS A 300 -15.27 -1.58 3.54
N PHE A 301 -16.54 -1.48 3.17
CA PHE A 301 -17.51 -0.66 3.91
C PHE A 301 -18.36 -1.46 4.90
N SER A 302 -18.13 -2.77 5.00
CA SER A 302 -18.78 -3.66 5.96
C SER A 302 -18.23 -3.54 7.38
N GLY A 303 -17.14 -2.79 7.56
CA GLY A 303 -16.41 -2.64 8.82
C GLY A 303 -15.40 -3.77 9.06
N ALA A 304 -15.34 -4.74 8.16
CA ALA A 304 -14.36 -5.82 8.21
C ALA A 304 -13.02 -5.38 7.61
N THR A 305 -11.93 -5.78 8.26
CA THR A 305 -10.56 -5.54 7.80
C THR A 305 -9.75 -6.82 7.87
N GLU A 306 -8.57 -6.83 7.26
CA GLU A 306 -7.64 -7.97 7.38
C GLU A 306 -7.20 -8.25 8.82
N LYS A 307 -7.14 -7.23 9.67
CA LYS A 307 -6.77 -7.33 11.09
C LYS A 307 -7.97 -7.45 12.03
N GLY A 308 -9.15 -7.79 11.52
CA GLY A 308 -10.40 -7.88 12.29
C GLY A 308 -11.34 -6.70 12.05
N MET A 309 -12.34 -6.53 12.90
CA MET A 309 -13.38 -5.50 12.71
C MET A 309 -12.92 -4.12 13.21
N ILE A 310 -13.31 -3.06 12.50
CA ILE A 310 -13.12 -1.67 12.95
C ILE A 310 -13.96 -1.39 14.21
N LEU A 311 -15.18 -1.91 14.25
CA LEU A 311 -16.05 -1.88 15.42
C LEU A 311 -15.88 -3.19 16.20
N LYS A 312 -15.49 -3.10 17.47
CA LYS A 312 -15.28 -4.28 18.32
C LYS A 312 -16.59 -4.99 18.60
N ASN A 313 -16.57 -6.33 18.63
CA ASN A 313 -17.70 -7.19 19.00
C ASN A 313 -18.95 -7.04 18.10
N VAL A 314 -18.77 -6.61 16.85
CA VAL A 314 -19.86 -6.50 15.87
C VAL A 314 -19.56 -7.35 14.65
N SER A 315 -20.59 -8.02 14.10
CA SER A 315 -20.47 -8.77 12.84
C SER A 315 -20.45 -7.85 11.60
N PRO A 316 -19.75 -8.22 10.51
CA PRO A 316 -19.79 -7.46 9.27
C PRO A 316 -21.22 -7.27 8.75
N VAL A 317 -21.54 -6.06 8.28
CA VAL A 317 -22.86 -5.73 7.72
C VAL A 317 -22.75 -5.44 6.23
N SER A 318 -23.67 -6.00 5.44
CA SER A 318 -23.78 -5.68 4.02
C SER A 318 -24.52 -4.34 3.85
N ILE A 319 -23.83 -3.32 3.32
CA ILE A 319 -24.43 -2.02 3.01
C ILE A 319 -24.66 -1.89 1.50
N LYS A 320 -25.90 -1.57 1.12
CA LYS A 320 -26.23 -1.11 -0.23
C LYS A 320 -26.30 0.42 -0.24
N VAL A 321 -25.31 1.06 -0.84
CA VAL A 321 -25.27 2.52 -0.98
C VAL A 321 -25.94 2.94 -2.29
N LYS A 322 -26.89 3.88 -2.23
CA LYS A 322 -27.43 4.52 -3.43
C LYS A 322 -26.31 5.32 -4.11
N ASN A 323 -25.93 4.91 -5.32
CA ASN A 323 -24.88 5.56 -6.09
C ASN A 323 -25.49 6.34 -7.28
N PRO A 324 -25.66 7.68 -7.18
CA PRO A 324 -26.18 8.48 -8.29
C PRO A 324 -25.29 8.45 -9.54
N LEU A 325 -24.01 8.12 -9.41
CA LEU A 325 -23.08 8.05 -10.56
C LEU A 325 -23.45 6.91 -11.52
N VAL A 326 -24.18 5.90 -11.08
CA VAL A 326 -24.69 4.82 -11.95
C VAL A 326 -25.61 5.37 -13.05
N ARG A 327 -26.29 6.50 -12.78
CA ARG A 327 -27.18 7.16 -13.75
C ARG A 327 -26.44 8.12 -14.67
N LEU A 328 -25.18 8.45 -14.37
CA LEU A 328 -24.37 9.32 -15.21
C LEU A 328 -23.77 8.50 -16.35
N LYS A 329 -24.09 8.90 -17.58
CA LYS A 329 -23.53 8.23 -18.77
C LYS A 329 -22.01 8.34 -18.85
N ASN A 330 -21.40 9.31 -18.17
CA ASN A 330 -19.96 9.60 -18.20
C ASN A 330 -19.17 9.07 -16.99
N ALA A 331 -19.75 8.22 -16.14
CA ALA A 331 -19.12 7.79 -14.89
C ALA A 331 -18.94 6.27 -14.80
N VAL A 332 -17.82 5.86 -14.20
CA VAL A 332 -17.54 4.48 -13.80
C VAL A 332 -17.02 4.45 -12.37
N VAL A 333 -17.51 3.48 -11.60
CA VAL A 333 -16.99 3.19 -10.25
C VAL A 333 -16.55 1.74 -10.18
N ILE A 334 -15.33 1.50 -9.71
CA ILE A 334 -14.78 0.17 -9.43
C ILE A 334 -14.45 0.08 -7.95
N THR A 335 -14.90 -0.98 -7.28
CA THR A 335 -14.62 -1.22 -5.84
C THR A 335 -13.93 -2.56 -5.65
N SER A 336 -13.10 -2.68 -4.61
CA SER A 336 -12.25 -3.85 -4.40
C SER A 336 -12.95 -5.10 -3.86
N ALA A 337 -14.13 -4.95 -3.26
CA ALA A 337 -14.93 -6.04 -2.71
C ALA A 337 -16.43 -5.73 -2.77
N LYS A 338 -17.29 -6.75 -2.61
CA LYS A 338 -18.75 -6.62 -2.52
C LYS A 338 -19.27 -6.96 -1.13
N GLY A 339 -20.38 -6.34 -0.74
CA GLY A 339 -21.14 -6.73 0.46
C GLY A 339 -20.28 -6.73 1.72
N THR A 340 -20.14 -7.91 2.33
CA THR A 340 -19.37 -8.14 3.57
C THR A 340 -17.94 -8.62 3.36
N GLU A 341 -17.51 -8.79 2.11
CA GLU A 341 -16.17 -9.29 1.79
C GLU A 341 -15.06 -8.32 2.20
N VAL A 342 -13.87 -8.88 2.45
CA VAL A 342 -12.68 -8.15 2.89
C VAL A 342 -11.74 -7.92 1.71
N SER A 343 -11.18 -6.73 1.65
CA SER A 343 -10.16 -6.30 0.69
C SER A 343 -8.80 -6.68 1.25
N SER A 344 -8.12 -7.57 0.54
CA SER A 344 -6.90 -8.23 1.01
C SER A 344 -5.65 -7.47 0.63
N TRP A 345 -4.59 -7.64 1.40
CA TRP A 345 -3.25 -7.23 1.04
C TRP A 345 -2.55 -8.24 0.13
N TYR A 346 -1.46 -7.83 -0.53
CA TYR A 346 -0.58 -8.70 -1.30
C TYR A 346 0.90 -8.37 -0.97
N PRO A 347 1.40 -8.86 0.17
CA PRO A 347 2.72 -8.48 0.70
C PRO A 347 3.89 -8.68 -0.25
N GLU A 348 3.88 -9.78 -1.00
CA GLU A 348 4.93 -10.11 -1.97
C GLU A 348 5.02 -9.07 -3.09
N GLN A 349 3.94 -8.33 -3.33
CA GLN A 349 3.86 -7.27 -4.33
C GLN A 349 3.84 -5.88 -3.71
N GLY A 350 3.97 -5.75 -2.38
CA GLY A 350 3.99 -4.46 -1.71
C GLY A 350 2.69 -3.64 -1.87
N HIS A 351 1.58 -4.27 -2.21
CA HIS A 351 0.34 -3.59 -2.58
C HIS A 351 -0.87 -4.24 -1.93
N SER A 352 -2.01 -3.57 -1.95
CA SER A 352 -3.26 -4.29 -1.81
C SER A 352 -3.47 -5.22 -3.01
N LEU A 353 -4.18 -6.33 -2.79
CA LEU A 353 -4.45 -7.32 -3.82
C LEU A 353 -5.22 -6.68 -5.00
N PHE A 354 -6.22 -5.86 -4.70
CA PHE A 354 -7.00 -5.19 -5.73
C PHE A 354 -6.17 -4.15 -6.50
N THR A 355 -5.39 -3.31 -5.82
CA THR A 355 -4.61 -2.27 -6.50
C THR A 355 -3.53 -2.88 -7.37
N TYR A 356 -2.85 -3.93 -6.90
CA TYR A 356 -1.91 -4.69 -7.71
C TYR A 356 -2.56 -5.17 -9.02
N PHE A 357 -3.69 -5.88 -8.94
CA PHE A 357 -4.36 -6.40 -10.12
C PHE A 357 -4.91 -5.30 -11.03
N PHE A 358 -5.36 -4.16 -10.46
CA PHE A 358 -5.82 -3.01 -11.23
C PHE A 358 -4.68 -2.41 -12.06
N LEU A 359 -3.53 -2.15 -11.44
CA LEU A 359 -2.35 -1.59 -12.11
C LEU A 359 -1.75 -2.57 -13.12
N LYS A 360 -1.70 -3.86 -12.76
CA LYS A 360 -1.29 -4.95 -13.66
C LYS A 360 -2.19 -5.01 -14.89
N ALA A 361 -3.51 -5.00 -14.72
CA ALA A 361 -4.45 -5.06 -15.84
C ALA A 361 -4.31 -3.85 -16.77
N LEU A 362 -4.15 -2.64 -16.23
CA LEU A 362 -3.88 -1.44 -17.03
C LEU A 362 -2.57 -1.57 -17.82
N ARG A 363 -1.48 -2.01 -17.16
CA ARG A 363 -0.18 -2.25 -17.81
C ARG A 363 -0.28 -3.29 -18.92
N ASP A 364 -0.97 -4.40 -18.67
CA ASP A 364 -1.11 -5.50 -19.62
C ASP A 364 -1.91 -5.08 -20.85
N GLU A 365 -2.99 -4.31 -20.69
CA GLU A 365 -3.76 -3.76 -21.82
C GLU A 365 -2.94 -2.75 -22.64
N VAL A 366 -2.09 -1.97 -22.00
CA VAL A 366 -1.12 -1.10 -22.68
C VAL A 366 -0.12 -1.91 -23.49
N LYS A 367 0.45 -2.99 -22.90
CA LYS A 367 1.39 -3.89 -23.59
C LYS A 367 0.75 -4.58 -24.80
N ARG A 368 -0.57 -4.87 -24.75
CA ARG A 368 -1.36 -5.40 -25.87
C ARG A 368 -1.59 -4.39 -27.01
N LYS A 369 -1.12 -3.14 -26.89
CA LYS A 369 -1.25 -2.07 -27.90
C LYS A 369 -2.70 -1.80 -28.31
N LYS A 370 -3.66 -2.00 -27.41
CA LYS A 370 -5.08 -1.75 -27.69
C LYS A 370 -5.30 -0.24 -27.87
N LYS A 371 -5.83 0.19 -29.03
CA LYS A 371 -6.05 1.62 -29.34
C LYS A 371 -6.90 2.35 -28.31
N VAL A 372 -7.90 1.66 -27.75
CA VAL A 372 -8.80 2.17 -26.72
C VAL A 372 -8.91 1.13 -25.62
N ILE A 373 -8.49 1.50 -24.42
CA ILE A 373 -8.63 0.70 -23.22
C ILE A 373 -9.84 1.23 -22.47
N THR A 374 -10.78 0.35 -22.15
CA THR A 374 -12.01 0.68 -21.43
C THR A 374 -11.94 0.24 -19.97
N ALA A 375 -12.84 0.75 -19.13
CA ALA A 375 -12.95 0.26 -17.76
C ALA A 375 -13.27 -1.24 -17.69
N TRP A 376 -14.02 -1.78 -18.64
CA TRP A 376 -14.33 -3.20 -18.75
C TRP A 376 -13.07 -4.05 -19.02
N ASP A 377 -12.14 -3.57 -19.84
CA ASP A 377 -10.90 -4.29 -20.16
C ASP A 377 -10.00 -4.50 -18.93
N ILE A 378 -10.00 -3.51 -18.05
CA ILE A 378 -9.31 -3.59 -16.75
C ILE A 378 -10.10 -4.53 -15.84
N TYR A 379 -11.40 -4.26 -15.66
CA TYR A 379 -12.23 -4.99 -14.71
C TYR A 379 -12.28 -6.50 -14.98
N ARG A 380 -12.37 -6.93 -16.25
CA ARG A 380 -12.44 -8.36 -16.58
C ARG A 380 -11.21 -9.15 -16.12
N GLN A 381 -10.03 -8.52 -16.09
CA GLN A 381 -8.79 -9.13 -15.59
C GLN A 381 -8.73 -9.09 -14.07
N VAL A 382 -9.11 -7.95 -13.48
CA VAL A 382 -9.16 -7.77 -12.02
C VAL A 382 -10.14 -8.76 -11.37
N ALA A 383 -11.29 -8.99 -12.00
CA ALA A 383 -12.35 -9.87 -11.52
C ALA A 383 -12.27 -11.32 -12.08
N ASP A 384 -11.18 -11.68 -12.76
CA ASP A 384 -10.98 -13.02 -13.31
C ASP A 384 -10.94 -14.06 -12.16
N ARG A 385 -11.77 -15.11 -12.27
CA ARG A 385 -11.88 -16.15 -11.25
C ARG A 385 -10.73 -17.16 -11.25
N SER A 386 -9.95 -17.19 -12.32
CA SER A 386 -8.84 -18.11 -12.53
C SER A 386 -7.49 -17.47 -12.21
N ASN A 387 -7.38 -16.14 -12.34
CA ASN A 387 -6.09 -15.45 -12.13
C ASN A 387 -6.19 -14.01 -11.57
N GLY A 388 -7.40 -13.52 -11.31
CA GLY A 388 -7.62 -12.18 -10.73
C GLY A 388 -7.76 -12.21 -9.21
N VAL A 389 -8.30 -11.12 -8.66
CA VAL A 389 -8.52 -10.94 -7.22
C VAL A 389 -9.29 -12.12 -6.58
N PRO A 390 -10.38 -12.65 -7.17
CA PRO A 390 -11.10 -13.77 -6.55
C PRO A 390 -10.28 -15.05 -6.39
N TYR A 391 -9.39 -15.33 -7.36
CA TYR A 391 -8.50 -16.49 -7.27
C TYR A 391 -7.47 -16.32 -6.16
N TRP A 392 -6.78 -15.17 -6.15
CA TRP A 392 -5.68 -14.92 -5.23
C TRP A 392 -6.14 -14.67 -3.79
N ALA A 393 -7.30 -14.05 -3.59
CA ALA A 393 -7.89 -13.91 -2.26
C ALA A 393 -8.19 -15.28 -1.63
N ARG A 394 -8.71 -16.22 -2.44
CA ARG A 394 -8.93 -17.60 -2.00
C ARG A 394 -7.61 -18.33 -1.76
N ARG A 395 -6.64 -18.19 -2.68
CA ARG A 395 -5.35 -18.91 -2.62
C ARG A 395 -4.49 -18.47 -1.43
N LEU A 396 -4.41 -17.17 -1.17
CA LEU A 396 -3.53 -16.60 -0.14
C LEU A 396 -4.18 -16.62 1.25
N TYR A 397 -5.50 -16.42 1.32
CA TYR A 397 -6.18 -16.15 2.58
C TYR A 397 -7.41 -17.03 2.85
N GLY A 398 -7.77 -17.95 1.94
CA GLY A 398 -8.94 -18.79 2.10
C GLY A 398 -10.28 -18.05 2.12
N ARG A 399 -10.33 -16.79 1.64
CA ARG A 399 -11.53 -15.94 1.70
C ARG A 399 -11.99 -15.45 0.33
N SER A 400 -13.25 -15.00 0.27
CA SER A 400 -13.83 -14.40 -0.92
C SER A 400 -13.52 -12.91 -0.99
N GLN A 401 -13.08 -12.46 -2.17
CA GLN A 401 -12.99 -11.06 -2.53
C GLN A 401 -13.38 -10.89 -4.00
N SER A 402 -14.47 -10.17 -4.24
CA SER A 402 -15.10 -10.00 -5.53
C SER A 402 -15.19 -8.50 -5.85
N PRO A 403 -14.29 -7.98 -6.70
CA PRO A 403 -14.37 -6.61 -7.17
C PRO A 403 -15.72 -6.33 -7.86
N MET A 404 -16.19 -5.09 -7.79
CA MET A 404 -17.42 -4.65 -8.48
C MET A 404 -17.14 -3.53 -9.46
N ILE A 405 -17.93 -3.47 -10.53
CA ILE A 405 -17.97 -2.34 -11.47
C ILE A 405 -19.40 -1.84 -11.67
N MET A 406 -19.56 -0.52 -11.65
CA MET A 406 -20.83 0.19 -11.77
C MET A 406 -20.71 1.36 -12.76
N GLY A 407 -21.83 1.74 -13.39
CA GLY A 407 -21.86 2.82 -14.39
C GLY A 407 -21.56 2.35 -15.83
N ASP A 408 -21.02 3.24 -16.65
CA ASP A 408 -20.72 2.99 -18.07
C ASP A 408 -19.44 2.17 -18.26
N LYS A 409 -19.53 0.85 -18.15
CA LYS A 409 -18.37 -0.07 -18.17
C LYS A 409 -17.50 0.04 -19.44
N ASN A 410 -18.07 0.48 -20.56
CA ASN A 410 -17.36 0.61 -21.83
C ASN A 410 -16.67 1.98 -22.01
N ARG A 411 -16.75 2.84 -20.98
CA ARG A 411 -16.10 4.15 -20.95
C ARG A 411 -14.58 4.01 -21.16
N PRO A 412 -13.99 4.72 -22.14
CA PRO A 412 -12.55 4.71 -22.37
C PRO A 412 -11.77 5.34 -21.22
N ILE A 413 -10.91 4.56 -20.56
CA ILE A 413 -9.98 5.07 -19.54
C ILE A 413 -8.71 5.64 -20.18
N LEU A 414 -8.30 5.07 -21.31
CA LEU A 414 -7.12 5.47 -22.05
C LEU A 414 -7.36 5.31 -23.56
N LYS A 415 -6.97 6.32 -24.33
CA LYS A 415 -6.99 6.32 -25.79
C LYS A 415 -5.56 6.54 -26.29
N LEU A 416 -5.01 5.58 -27.02
CA LEU A 416 -3.62 5.59 -27.53
C LEU A 416 -3.49 6.27 -28.90
N THR A 417 -4.50 7.02 -29.35
CA THR A 417 -4.44 7.72 -30.64
C THR A 417 -3.47 8.89 -30.57
N LYS A 418 -2.45 8.90 -31.44
CA LYS A 418 -1.61 10.08 -31.71
C LYS A 418 -2.55 11.25 -32.03
N ARG A 419 -2.48 12.32 -31.23
CA ARG A 419 -3.04 13.63 -31.60
C ARG A 419 -1.99 14.39 -32.38
#